data_AF-A0A843CKW7-F1
#
_entry.id   AF-A0A843CKW7-F1
#
_cell.length_a   1.000
_cell.length_b   1.000
_cell.length_c   1.000
_cell.angle_alpha   90.00
_cell.angle_beta   90.00
_cell.angle_gamma   90.00
#
_symmetry.space_group_name_H-M   'P 1'
#
loop_
_entity.id
_entity.type
_entity.pdbx_description
1 polymer ?
#
loop_
_entity_poly.entity_id
_entity_poly.type
_entity_poly.pdbx_seq_one_letter_code
_entity_poly.pdbx_strand_id
1 'polypeptide(L)'
;FTSTVNVDFSPSVVQAVDGTVWAFYSVTPIGVNGSPTSPPQIRYRTSTTLSATYNASLWSAEQILVNPPFSQNDSPSATALSNGTIFLAFSSNRTGFNNIYLKKYLPTQGWQPEVQVTWTSTNDKEPSVVAMKDGSVWVFYYRIISGTQYNIYYKINRNGSWSTETAFTNDSSAQNTDPSAYQMRNGTTWLVWSHYDSTGQRLLYKTYNPNTQAWSGQVTLTNTSNPDIHPAITQDQNSTMWLAWSRELSCGGTCFQWDVFYKYSTNGGSSWTAETNFTNDAACTSNCADDMMSNNVQLKDGRIYLFWASTRDPQSYWDIYYASTVPQPFHNVAVTALVVAPSIIRLGGIVTINVTVTDFGTFPESFFLFVTATNITSTNIVVQYLSLAAGQSMKIPIAWNGSPLPAGEYVIKANIPAVNSEIVTGDNSMTAPRIHIYPTGDVNYDGQTNIVDLAIIAAAYNTSVGQQGYNAAADLNGDGHVDLQDLAACAYDFNHVG
;
A
#
# COMPACT_ATOMS: atom_id res chain seq x y z
N PHE A 1 25.51 0.69 -7.60
CA PHE A 1 24.93 1.48 -6.48
C PHE A 1 25.84 1.39 -5.28
N THR A 2 26.28 0.19 -4.92
CA THR A 2 27.60 -0.01 -4.31
C THR A 2 28.67 0.04 -5.41
N SER A 3 29.93 0.14 -4.98
CA SER A 3 31.14 0.12 -5.81
C SER A 3 32.33 -0.09 -4.88
N THR A 4 32.27 -1.15 -4.07
CA THR A 4 33.24 -1.39 -2.99
C THR A 4 34.04 -2.66 -3.23
N VAL A 5 35.23 -2.76 -2.64
CA VAL A 5 36.05 -3.98 -2.65
C VAL A 5 35.51 -5.04 -1.68
N ASN A 6 34.18 -5.24 -1.65
CA ASN A 6 33.49 -6.23 -0.84
C ASN A 6 32.66 -7.14 -1.75
N VAL A 7 31.98 -8.12 -1.15
CA VAL A 7 30.95 -8.91 -1.84
C VAL A 7 29.60 -8.45 -1.31
N ASP A 8 28.86 -7.69 -2.11
CA ASP A 8 27.56 -7.12 -1.77
C ASP A 8 26.42 -7.88 -2.49
N PHE A 9 25.45 -8.40 -1.75
CA PHE A 9 24.41 -9.32 -2.26
C PHE A 9 23.08 -9.21 -1.51
N SER A 10 22.06 -9.92 -1.99
CA SER A 10 20.71 -9.99 -1.41
C SER A 10 20.10 -8.62 -1.08
N PRO A 11 19.90 -7.74 -2.07
CA PRO A 11 19.27 -6.45 -1.84
C PRO A 11 17.82 -6.61 -1.36
N SER A 12 17.39 -5.76 -0.44
CA SER A 12 15.98 -5.63 -0.05
C SER A 12 15.62 -4.17 0.15
N VAL A 13 14.54 -3.73 -0.46
CA VAL A 13 14.17 -2.31 -0.49
C VAL A 13 12.76 -2.10 0.03
N VAL A 14 12.59 -1.06 0.85
CA VAL A 14 11.29 -0.65 1.40
C VAL A 14 11.23 0.87 1.49
N GLN A 15 10.04 1.44 1.32
CA GLN A 15 9.81 2.85 1.59
C GLN A 15 9.01 3.04 2.88
N ALA A 16 9.54 3.87 3.76
CA ALA A 16 8.88 4.27 4.99
C ALA A 16 7.72 5.24 4.71
N VAL A 17 6.82 5.37 5.70
CA VAL A 17 5.62 6.22 5.59
C VAL A 17 5.96 7.69 5.43
N ASP A 18 7.11 8.15 5.92
CA ASP A 18 7.63 9.51 5.71
C ASP A 18 8.19 9.75 4.30
N GLY A 19 8.28 8.72 3.45
CA GLY A 19 8.85 8.78 2.10
C GLY A 19 10.31 8.37 2.00
N THR A 20 11.00 8.12 3.12
CA THR A 20 12.39 7.65 3.11
C THR A 20 12.47 6.24 2.55
N VAL A 21 13.28 6.06 1.51
CA VAL A 21 13.63 4.76 0.93
C VAL A 21 14.80 4.18 1.69
N TRP A 22 14.70 2.90 2.05
CA TRP A 22 15.74 2.14 2.73
C TRP A 22 16.13 0.98 1.82
N ALA A 23 17.40 0.92 1.44
CA ALA A 23 17.98 -0.21 0.70
C ALA A 23 18.94 -0.96 1.63
N PHE A 24 18.58 -2.18 1.99
CA PHE A 24 19.37 -3.12 2.79
C PHE A 24 20.08 -4.12 1.88
N TYR A 25 21.24 -4.61 2.29
CA TYR A 25 21.98 -5.65 1.58
C TYR A 25 22.97 -6.34 2.52
N SER A 26 23.35 -7.55 2.16
CA SER A 26 24.43 -8.28 2.80
C SER A 26 25.78 -7.84 2.24
N VAL A 27 26.78 -7.75 3.12
CA VAL A 27 28.15 -7.39 2.76
C VAL A 27 29.11 -8.37 3.39
N THR A 28 29.94 -9.03 2.58
CA THR A 28 31.11 -9.79 3.06
C THR A 28 32.37 -8.99 2.80
N PRO A 29 33.00 -8.42 3.85
CA PRO A 29 34.27 -7.74 3.69
C PRO A 29 35.39 -8.69 3.28
N ILE A 30 36.17 -8.30 2.27
CA ILE A 30 37.30 -9.09 1.77
C ILE A 30 38.62 -8.31 1.86
N GLY A 31 39.70 -9.06 2.06
CA GLY A 31 41.05 -8.51 2.13
C GLY A 31 41.71 -8.40 0.75
N VAL A 32 42.95 -7.90 0.73
CA VAL A 32 43.74 -7.70 -0.50
C VAL A 32 43.94 -8.97 -1.34
N ASN A 33 43.81 -10.15 -0.73
CA ASN A 33 43.95 -11.45 -1.40
C ASN A 33 42.58 -12.05 -1.83
N GLY A 34 41.49 -11.28 -1.75
CA GLY A 34 40.12 -11.72 -2.05
C GLY A 34 39.48 -12.63 -1.00
N SER A 35 40.19 -12.95 0.10
CA SER A 35 39.65 -13.76 1.19
C SER A 35 38.77 -12.95 2.14
N PRO A 36 37.64 -13.50 2.64
CA PRO A 36 36.82 -12.84 3.64
C PRO A 36 37.62 -12.46 4.88
N THR A 37 37.53 -11.19 5.30
CA THR A 37 38.18 -10.67 6.53
C THR A 37 37.24 -10.71 7.74
N SER A 38 35.93 -10.80 7.50
CA SER A 38 34.93 -10.99 8.54
C SER A 38 33.72 -11.74 8.00
N PRO A 39 32.88 -12.33 8.87
CA PRO A 39 31.57 -12.82 8.47
C PRO A 39 30.69 -11.74 7.80
N PRO A 40 29.70 -12.15 6.99
CA PRO A 40 28.70 -11.25 6.40
C PRO A 40 28.00 -10.37 7.44
N GLN A 41 27.82 -9.12 7.06
CA GLN A 41 27.10 -8.06 7.80
C GLN A 41 25.86 -7.63 7.02
N ILE A 42 24.91 -7.00 7.71
CA ILE A 42 23.80 -6.31 7.03
C ILE A 42 24.05 -4.81 7.10
N ARG A 43 24.07 -4.18 5.93
CA ARG A 43 24.26 -2.74 5.76
C ARG A 43 23.06 -2.12 5.07
N TYR A 44 22.97 -0.80 5.13
CA TYR A 44 21.93 -0.06 4.43
C TYR A 44 22.39 1.33 3.98
N ARG A 45 21.66 1.87 3.00
CA ARG A 45 21.65 3.28 2.64
C ARG A 45 20.22 3.77 2.59
N THR A 46 20.01 5.06 2.85
CA THR A 46 18.70 5.70 2.74
C THR A 46 18.69 6.79 1.68
N SER A 47 17.50 7.12 1.20
CA SER A 47 17.28 8.25 0.30
C SER A 47 15.89 8.84 0.52
N THR A 48 15.77 10.16 0.48
CA THR A 48 14.47 10.86 0.50
C THR A 48 14.03 11.31 -0.90
N THR A 49 14.92 11.23 -1.88
CA THR A 49 14.68 11.65 -3.26
C THR A 49 15.44 10.73 -4.20
N LEU A 50 14.72 10.00 -5.07
CA LEU A 50 15.32 9.21 -6.12
C LEU A 50 14.97 9.77 -7.50
N SER A 51 15.78 9.42 -8.48
CA SER A 51 15.66 9.87 -9.86
C SER A 51 15.75 8.67 -10.80
N ALA A 52 15.20 8.80 -12.01
CA ALA A 52 15.32 7.78 -13.05
C ALA A 52 16.79 7.52 -13.44
N THR A 53 17.64 8.54 -13.33
CA THR A 53 19.09 8.43 -13.52
C THR A 53 19.77 8.22 -12.17
N TYR A 54 20.64 7.21 -12.10
CA TYR A 54 21.44 6.95 -10.90
C TYR A 54 22.27 8.20 -10.54
N ASN A 55 22.20 8.60 -9.27
CA ASN A 55 23.08 9.59 -8.69
C ASN A 55 23.46 9.16 -7.26
N ALA A 56 24.75 8.93 -7.04
CA ALA A 56 25.29 8.51 -5.75
C ALA A 56 25.01 9.52 -4.63
N SER A 57 24.96 10.83 -4.94
CA SER A 57 24.72 11.88 -3.95
C SER A 57 23.29 11.91 -3.41
N LEU A 58 22.37 11.16 -4.03
CA LEU A 58 20.99 11.01 -3.55
C LEU A 58 20.85 9.94 -2.46
N TRP A 59 21.91 9.17 -2.21
CA TRP A 59 21.95 8.14 -1.18
C TRP A 59 22.79 8.60 0.01
N SER A 60 22.38 8.20 1.20
CA SER A 60 23.18 8.38 2.40
C SER A 60 24.51 7.64 2.28
N ALA A 61 25.46 8.05 3.12
CA ALA A 61 26.59 7.18 3.43
C ALA A 61 26.08 5.82 3.93
N GLU A 62 26.87 4.79 3.68
CA GLU A 62 26.57 3.42 4.10
C GLU A 62 26.63 3.27 5.62
N GLN A 63 25.69 2.52 6.17
CA GLN A 63 25.57 2.29 7.60
C GLN A 63 25.49 0.79 7.88
N ILE A 64 26.21 0.35 8.91
CA ILE A 64 26.15 -1.02 9.40
C ILE A 64 24.95 -1.15 10.34
N LEU A 65 24.03 -2.07 10.04
CA LEU A 65 22.86 -2.32 10.88
C LEU A 65 23.02 -3.53 11.80
N VAL A 66 23.59 -4.62 11.27
CA VAL A 66 23.79 -5.87 12.00
C VAL A 66 25.23 -6.32 11.80
N ASN A 67 26.00 -6.36 12.89
CA ASN A 67 27.41 -6.74 12.89
C ASN A 67 27.87 -7.34 14.24
N PRO A 68 27.46 -8.58 14.56
CA PRO A 68 27.95 -9.29 15.73
C PRO A 68 29.29 -9.97 15.40
N PRO A 69 30.27 -9.92 16.32
CA PRO A 69 31.53 -10.62 16.12
C PRO A 69 31.24 -12.12 16.02
N PHE A 70 31.72 -12.75 14.95
CA PHE A 70 31.64 -14.20 14.68
C PHE A 70 30.32 -14.77 14.15
N SER A 71 29.40 -13.93 13.65
CA SER A 71 28.17 -14.46 13.00
C SER A 71 28.02 -14.04 11.54
N GLN A 72 27.63 -14.99 10.69
CA GLN A 72 27.14 -14.73 9.35
C GLN A 72 25.74 -14.11 9.48
N ASN A 73 25.54 -12.91 8.95
CA ASN A 73 24.24 -12.25 8.89
C ASN A 73 23.95 -11.94 7.43
N ASP A 74 22.99 -12.65 6.84
CA ASP A 74 22.74 -12.60 5.41
C ASP A 74 21.25 -12.54 5.05
N SER A 75 21.02 -12.25 3.78
CA SER A 75 19.71 -12.25 3.12
C SER A 75 18.65 -11.41 3.86
N PRO A 76 18.87 -10.09 4.00
CA PRO A 76 17.87 -9.21 4.57
C PRO A 76 16.61 -9.21 3.72
N SER A 77 15.46 -9.23 4.37
CA SER A 77 14.16 -8.96 3.76
C SER A 77 13.43 -7.94 4.61
N ALA A 78 12.89 -6.90 3.97
CA ALA A 78 12.30 -5.75 4.63
C ALA A 78 10.86 -5.50 4.18
N THR A 79 10.03 -5.08 5.12
CA THR A 79 8.65 -4.63 4.87
C THR A 79 8.27 -3.51 5.83
N ALA A 80 7.28 -2.69 5.46
CA ALA A 80 6.75 -1.63 6.32
C ALA A 80 5.26 -1.83 6.59
N LEU A 81 4.85 -1.60 7.84
CA LEU A 81 3.44 -1.48 8.22
C LEU A 81 2.92 -0.07 7.91
N SER A 82 1.60 0.06 7.80
CA SER A 82 0.92 1.36 7.61
C SER A 82 1.16 2.37 8.74
N ASN A 83 1.52 1.90 9.94
CA ASN A 83 1.89 2.74 11.07
C ASN A 83 3.35 3.26 11.02
N GLY A 84 4.09 2.95 9.95
CA GLY A 84 5.49 3.36 9.76
C GLY A 84 6.53 2.44 10.38
N THR A 85 6.13 1.37 11.07
CA THR A 85 7.09 0.37 11.57
C THR A 85 7.72 -0.38 10.41
N ILE A 86 9.05 -0.41 10.35
CA ILE A 86 9.79 -1.25 9.39
C ILE A 86 10.23 -2.52 10.11
N PHE A 87 10.02 -3.66 9.47
CA PHE A 87 10.55 -4.95 9.89
C PHE A 87 11.64 -5.38 8.92
N LEU A 88 12.73 -5.91 9.47
CA LEU A 88 13.83 -6.49 8.73
C LEU A 88 14.09 -7.90 9.26
N ALA A 89 13.74 -8.92 8.47
CA ALA A 89 14.10 -10.30 8.76
C ALA A 89 15.44 -10.63 8.10
N PHE A 90 16.23 -11.49 8.74
CA PHE A 90 17.52 -11.95 8.19
C PHE A 90 17.92 -13.29 8.80
N SER A 91 18.81 -13.99 8.11
CA SER A 91 19.40 -15.24 8.59
C SER A 91 20.66 -14.95 9.38
N SER A 92 20.84 -15.65 10.50
CA SER A 92 22.07 -15.52 11.28
C SER A 92 22.50 -16.79 11.99
N ASN A 93 23.80 -17.10 11.95
CA ASN A 93 24.37 -18.34 12.50
C ASN A 93 24.85 -18.25 13.97
N ARG A 94 24.37 -17.27 14.74
CA ARG A 94 24.83 -16.99 16.13
C ARG A 94 24.68 -18.15 17.11
N THR A 95 23.85 -19.13 16.80
CA THR A 95 23.56 -20.31 17.64
C THR A 95 24.33 -21.56 17.19
N GLY A 96 25.21 -21.44 16.19
CA GLY A 96 25.86 -22.57 15.51
C GLY A 96 25.07 -23.10 14.32
N PHE A 97 23.80 -22.71 14.18
CA PHE A 97 22.96 -22.95 13.01
C PHE A 97 22.36 -21.63 12.53
N ASN A 98 22.10 -21.49 11.23
CA ASN A 98 21.35 -20.33 10.74
C ASN A 98 19.93 -20.38 11.29
N ASN A 99 19.53 -19.34 12.02
CA ASN A 99 18.16 -19.12 12.45
C ASN A 99 17.69 -17.76 11.94
N ILE A 100 16.37 -17.58 11.87
CA ILE A 100 15.78 -16.32 11.43
C ILE A 100 15.73 -15.35 12.62
N TYR A 101 16.23 -14.14 12.41
CA TYR A 101 16.15 -13.03 13.33
C TYR A 101 15.34 -11.90 12.70
N LEU A 102 14.74 -11.07 13.56
CA LEU A 102 13.95 -9.92 13.17
C LEU A 102 14.45 -8.69 13.92
N LYS A 103 14.68 -7.59 13.19
CA LYS A 103 14.91 -6.26 13.74
C LYS A 103 13.75 -5.36 13.33
N LYS A 104 13.32 -4.45 14.20
CA LYS A 104 12.27 -3.49 13.87
C LYS A 104 12.72 -2.05 14.09
N TYR A 105 12.29 -1.16 13.22
CA TYR A 105 12.45 0.29 13.34
C TYR A 105 11.09 0.89 13.68
N LEU A 106 11.05 1.73 14.72
CA LEU A 106 9.88 2.50 15.11
C LEU A 106 10.14 3.99 14.78
N PRO A 107 9.24 4.69 14.07
CA PRO A 107 9.49 6.08 13.63
C PRO A 107 9.94 7.05 14.73
N THR A 108 9.44 6.86 15.96
CA THR A 108 9.76 7.74 17.11
C THR A 108 10.87 7.20 18.02
N GLN A 109 11.29 5.95 17.86
CA GLN A 109 12.23 5.29 18.79
C GLN A 109 13.47 4.71 18.08
N GLY A 110 13.50 4.73 16.75
CA GLY A 110 14.59 4.14 15.96
C GLY A 110 14.60 2.62 15.98
N TRP A 111 15.76 2.05 15.66
CA TRP A 111 15.99 0.61 15.63
C TRP A 111 15.94 0.00 17.03
N GLN A 112 15.15 -1.05 17.17
CA GLN A 112 14.99 -1.81 18.40
C GLN A 112 15.94 -3.02 18.44
N PRO A 113 16.14 -3.63 19.62
CA PRO A 113 16.88 -4.88 19.74
C PRO A 113 16.32 -6.00 18.85
N GLU A 114 17.20 -6.89 18.43
CA GLU A 114 16.86 -8.04 17.57
C GLU A 114 16.12 -9.12 18.35
N VAL A 115 15.19 -9.79 17.70
CA VAL A 115 14.42 -10.91 18.24
C VAL A 115 14.65 -12.14 17.39
N GLN A 116 15.00 -13.25 18.03
CA GLN A 116 15.13 -14.55 17.37
C GLN A 116 13.73 -15.14 17.08
N VAL A 117 13.46 -15.47 15.82
CA VAL A 117 12.18 -15.97 15.32
C VAL A 117 12.14 -17.51 15.31
N THR A 118 13.25 -18.16 14.95
CA THR A 118 13.37 -19.62 14.92
C THR A 118 14.46 -20.14 15.87
N TRP A 119 14.25 -21.34 16.41
CA TRP A 119 15.10 -21.95 17.45
C TRP A 119 15.43 -23.40 17.09
N THR A 120 15.95 -23.62 15.89
CA THR A 120 16.18 -24.97 15.35
C THR A 120 17.66 -25.32 15.27
N SER A 121 17.96 -26.61 15.37
CA SER A 121 19.30 -27.18 15.13
C SER A 121 19.52 -27.53 13.64
N THR A 122 18.80 -26.85 12.76
CA THR A 122 18.86 -26.95 11.30
C THR A 122 19.01 -25.54 10.75
N ASN A 123 19.45 -25.40 9.50
CA ASN A 123 19.64 -24.09 8.91
C ASN A 123 18.33 -23.55 8.32
N ASP A 124 17.81 -22.48 8.92
CA ASP A 124 16.74 -21.64 8.38
C ASP A 124 17.36 -20.45 7.62
N LYS A 125 17.04 -20.32 6.34
CA LYS A 125 17.70 -19.40 5.41
C LYS A 125 16.72 -18.54 4.60
N GLU A 126 17.24 -17.41 4.15
CA GLU A 126 16.63 -16.48 3.18
C GLU A 126 15.17 -16.16 3.48
N PRO A 127 14.93 -15.40 4.56
CA PRO A 127 13.57 -15.08 4.94
C PRO A 127 12.92 -14.14 3.92
N SER A 128 11.61 -14.28 3.75
CA SER A 128 10.75 -13.26 3.14
C SER A 128 9.76 -12.76 4.17
N VAL A 129 9.85 -11.47 4.50
CA VAL A 129 8.93 -10.81 5.42
C VAL A 129 7.93 -9.95 4.66
N VAL A 130 6.65 -10.07 5.02
CA VAL A 130 5.57 -9.30 4.40
C VAL A 130 4.63 -8.73 5.47
N ALA A 131 4.36 -7.43 5.36
CA ALA A 131 3.36 -6.73 6.15
C ALA A 131 1.98 -6.90 5.51
N MET A 132 1.02 -7.35 6.30
CA MET A 132 -0.36 -7.54 5.86
C MET A 132 -1.21 -6.32 6.24
N LYS A 133 -2.30 -6.10 5.50
CA LYS A 133 -3.30 -5.04 5.73
C LYS A 133 -3.97 -5.11 7.10
N ASP A 134 -4.06 -6.31 7.68
CA ASP A 134 -4.61 -6.52 9.03
C ASP A 134 -3.62 -6.14 10.14
N GLY A 135 -2.41 -5.66 9.78
CA GLY A 135 -1.35 -5.30 10.70
C GLY A 135 -0.46 -6.49 11.12
N SER A 136 -0.75 -7.70 10.65
CA SER A 136 0.11 -8.86 10.91
C SER A 136 1.37 -8.83 10.04
N VAL A 137 2.41 -9.51 10.52
CA VAL A 137 3.68 -9.66 9.79
C VAL A 137 3.96 -11.15 9.63
N TRP A 138 4.10 -11.60 8.39
CA TRP A 138 4.41 -13.00 8.09
C TRP A 138 5.87 -13.10 7.71
N VAL A 139 6.55 -14.11 8.25
CA VAL A 139 7.94 -14.42 7.93
C VAL A 139 7.99 -15.83 7.37
N PHE A 140 8.28 -15.94 6.08
CA PHE A 140 8.57 -17.17 5.37
C PHE A 140 10.08 -17.39 5.34
N TYR A 141 10.54 -18.64 5.30
CA TYR A 141 11.95 -19.01 5.18
C TYR A 141 12.02 -20.47 4.71
N TYR A 142 13.13 -20.88 4.09
CA TYR A 142 13.37 -22.30 3.84
C TYR A 142 14.26 -22.91 4.93
N ARG A 143 14.04 -24.20 5.20
CA ARG A 143 14.83 -25.00 6.12
C ARG A 143 15.53 -26.10 5.36
N ILE A 144 16.83 -26.24 5.59
CA ILE A 144 17.63 -27.36 5.09
C ILE A 144 17.43 -28.55 6.03
N ILE A 145 16.65 -29.55 5.59
CA ILE A 145 16.35 -30.76 6.38
C ILE A 145 17.41 -31.83 6.11
N SER A 146 17.82 -31.98 4.84
CA SER A 146 18.90 -32.86 4.40
C SER A 146 19.59 -32.25 3.17
N GLY A 147 20.63 -32.90 2.62
CA GLY A 147 21.29 -32.44 1.39
C GLY A 147 20.38 -32.33 0.17
N THR A 148 19.23 -33.02 0.16
CA THR A 148 18.30 -33.07 -0.97
C THR A 148 16.87 -32.62 -0.61
N GLN A 149 16.61 -32.24 0.65
CA GLN A 149 15.26 -31.91 1.12
C GLN A 149 15.23 -30.54 1.81
N TYR A 150 14.65 -29.56 1.12
CA TYR A 150 14.55 -28.17 1.60
C TYR A 150 13.07 -27.78 1.52
N ASN A 151 12.51 -27.30 2.63
CA ASN A 151 11.09 -26.97 2.68
C ASN A 151 10.87 -25.57 3.26
N ILE A 152 9.82 -24.90 2.79
CA ILE A 152 9.44 -23.58 3.25
C ILE A 152 8.54 -23.70 4.48
N TYR A 153 8.78 -22.85 5.46
CA TYR A 153 8.00 -22.71 6.68
C TYR A 153 7.62 -21.25 6.85
N TYR A 154 6.62 -20.98 7.69
CA TYR A 154 6.29 -19.61 8.08
C TYR A 154 5.82 -19.48 9.52
N LYS A 155 5.99 -18.27 10.06
CA LYS A 155 5.44 -17.81 11.33
C LYS A 155 4.76 -16.46 11.14
N ILE A 156 3.71 -16.20 11.92
CA ILE A 156 2.95 -14.96 11.84
C ILE A 156 3.08 -14.22 13.17
N ASN A 157 3.50 -12.95 13.11
CA ASN A 157 3.41 -12.03 14.23
C ASN A 157 2.09 -11.26 14.16
N ARG A 158 1.29 -11.35 15.24
CA ARG A 158 0.10 -10.52 15.44
C ARG A 158 0.26 -9.77 16.74
N ASN A 159 0.37 -8.44 16.66
CA ASN A 159 0.50 -7.56 17.81
C ASN A 159 1.63 -7.96 18.79
N GLY A 160 2.78 -8.37 18.26
CA GLY A 160 3.94 -8.78 19.05
C GLY A 160 4.00 -10.27 19.40
N SER A 161 2.89 -11.01 19.26
CA SER A 161 2.85 -12.45 19.54
C SER A 161 3.07 -13.29 18.29
N TRP A 162 3.98 -14.27 18.36
CA TRP A 162 4.27 -15.21 17.28
C TRP A 162 3.34 -16.43 17.31
N SER A 163 2.87 -16.83 16.13
CA SER A 163 2.22 -18.13 15.95
C SER A 163 3.21 -19.29 16.15
N THR A 164 2.66 -20.50 16.29
CA THR A 164 3.42 -21.72 16.02
C THR A 164 3.92 -21.72 14.58
N GLU A 165 5.03 -22.40 14.36
CA GLU A 165 5.58 -22.62 13.01
C GLU A 165 4.63 -23.49 12.19
N THR A 166 4.48 -23.16 10.90
CA THR A 166 3.69 -23.94 9.95
C THR A 166 4.57 -24.32 8.77
N ALA A 167 4.57 -25.61 8.40
CA ALA A 167 5.18 -26.07 7.15
C ALA A 167 4.32 -25.62 5.97
N PHE A 168 4.92 -24.89 5.03
CA PHE A 168 4.26 -24.42 3.81
C PHE A 168 4.39 -25.45 2.69
N THR A 169 5.60 -25.99 2.50
CA THR A 169 5.87 -27.16 1.66
C THR A 169 6.27 -28.35 2.54
N ASN A 170 6.15 -29.56 2.00
CA ASN A 170 6.45 -30.81 2.71
C ASN A 170 7.01 -31.89 1.77
N ASP A 171 7.72 -31.47 0.72
CA ASP A 171 8.29 -32.38 -0.26
C ASP A 171 9.37 -33.25 0.37
N SER A 172 9.41 -34.52 -0.03
CA SER A 172 10.38 -35.52 0.45
C SER A 172 11.63 -35.60 -0.42
N SER A 173 11.56 -35.11 -1.66
CA SER A 173 12.61 -35.25 -2.68
C SER A 173 12.70 -34.02 -3.60
N ALA A 174 12.60 -32.83 -3.00
CA ALA A 174 12.79 -31.56 -3.68
C ALA A 174 13.42 -30.53 -2.75
N GLN A 175 14.00 -29.50 -3.35
CA GLN A 175 14.48 -28.32 -2.66
C GLN A 175 13.57 -27.13 -3.00
N ASN A 176 12.88 -26.60 -1.99
CA ASN A 176 12.11 -25.37 -2.08
C ASN A 176 12.90 -24.25 -1.41
N THR A 177 13.35 -23.26 -2.17
CA THR A 177 14.22 -22.16 -1.72
C THR A 177 13.70 -20.80 -2.17
N ASP A 178 14.34 -19.73 -1.69
CA ASP A 178 14.15 -18.35 -2.11
C ASP A 178 12.68 -17.89 -2.10
N PRO A 179 11.95 -18.02 -0.97
CA PRO A 179 10.57 -17.58 -0.89
C PRO A 179 10.47 -16.07 -1.12
N SER A 180 9.41 -15.63 -1.79
CA SER A 180 9.07 -14.21 -1.97
C SER A 180 7.57 -14.00 -1.83
N ALA A 181 7.18 -13.26 -0.80
CA ALA A 181 5.79 -13.03 -0.43
C ALA A 181 5.36 -11.58 -0.65
N TYR A 182 4.13 -11.40 -1.15
CA TYR A 182 3.52 -10.07 -1.26
C TYR A 182 1.99 -10.15 -1.10
N GLN A 183 1.40 -9.23 -0.34
CA GLN A 183 -0.05 -9.10 -0.26
C GLN A 183 -0.57 -8.10 -1.30
N MET A 184 -1.35 -8.62 -2.24
CA MET A 184 -1.96 -7.83 -3.31
C MET A 184 -3.05 -6.89 -2.77
N ARG A 185 -3.39 -5.86 -3.55
CA ARG A 185 -4.43 -4.87 -3.25
C ARG A 185 -5.82 -5.47 -3.08
N ASN A 186 -6.10 -6.62 -3.68
CA ASN A 186 -7.36 -7.36 -3.46
C ASN A 186 -7.36 -8.17 -2.13
N GLY A 187 -6.27 -8.16 -1.36
CA GLY A 187 -6.11 -8.88 -0.10
C GLY A 187 -5.52 -10.29 -0.24
N THR A 188 -5.41 -10.83 -1.45
CA THR A 188 -4.77 -12.13 -1.71
C THR A 188 -3.27 -12.02 -1.45
N THR A 189 -2.70 -12.94 -0.67
CA THR A 189 -1.24 -13.02 -0.48
C THR A 189 -0.66 -14.04 -1.45
N TRP A 190 0.35 -13.64 -2.20
CA TRP A 190 1.11 -14.54 -3.07
C TRP A 190 2.38 -14.97 -2.35
N LEU A 191 2.74 -16.25 -2.49
CA LEU A 191 4.08 -16.74 -2.22
C LEU A 191 4.61 -17.41 -3.48
N VAL A 192 5.71 -16.89 -3.99
CA VAL A 192 6.48 -17.44 -5.13
C VAL A 192 7.79 -17.99 -4.57
N TRP A 193 8.29 -19.09 -5.11
CA TRP A 193 9.55 -19.69 -4.66
C TRP A 193 10.24 -20.50 -5.77
N SER A 194 11.53 -20.76 -5.58
CA SER A 194 12.34 -21.63 -6.43
C SER A 194 12.14 -23.09 -6.02
N HIS A 195 11.87 -23.96 -6.97
CA HIS A 195 11.67 -25.39 -6.75
C HIS A 195 12.60 -26.20 -7.64
N TYR A 196 13.47 -26.99 -7.01
CA TYR A 196 14.37 -27.91 -7.69
C TYR A 196 14.01 -29.36 -7.36
N ASP A 197 13.76 -30.14 -8.42
CA ASP A 197 13.51 -31.57 -8.37
C ASP A 197 14.22 -32.29 -9.54
N SER A 198 13.92 -33.57 -9.74
CA SER A 198 14.50 -34.37 -10.82
C SER A 198 14.22 -33.86 -12.25
N THR A 199 13.29 -32.94 -12.42
CA THR A 199 12.88 -32.39 -13.73
C THR A 199 13.50 -31.02 -14.03
N GLY A 200 14.17 -30.40 -13.04
CA GLY A 200 14.85 -29.12 -13.19
C GLY A 200 14.46 -28.11 -12.11
N GLN A 201 14.99 -26.89 -12.23
CA GLN A 201 14.74 -25.80 -11.28
C GLN A 201 13.82 -24.75 -11.91
N ARG A 202 12.67 -24.50 -11.29
CA ARG A 202 11.60 -23.65 -11.82
C ARG A 202 10.92 -22.86 -10.71
N LEU A 203 10.19 -21.81 -11.09
CA LEU A 203 9.42 -21.02 -10.13
C LEU A 203 8.01 -21.58 -9.97
N LEU A 204 7.56 -21.66 -8.73
CA LEU A 204 6.22 -22.07 -8.36
C LEU A 204 5.53 -20.98 -7.53
N TYR A 205 4.19 -21.01 -7.47
CA TYR A 205 3.46 -20.16 -6.55
C TYR A 205 2.20 -20.81 -5.98
N LYS A 206 1.75 -20.27 -4.84
CA LYS A 206 0.42 -20.46 -4.25
C LYS A 206 -0.10 -19.11 -3.77
N THR A 207 -1.41 -19.00 -3.68
CA THR A 207 -2.10 -17.80 -3.18
C THR A 207 -2.90 -18.12 -1.93
N TYR A 208 -2.80 -17.28 -0.91
CA TYR A 208 -3.62 -17.33 0.29
C TYR A 208 -4.81 -16.39 0.14
N ASN A 209 -6.01 -16.93 0.30
CA ASN A 209 -7.24 -16.15 0.30
C ASN A 209 -7.65 -15.83 1.75
N PRO A 210 -7.67 -14.55 2.17
CA PRO A 210 -7.99 -14.19 3.55
C PRO A 210 -9.44 -14.52 3.94
N ASN A 211 -10.37 -14.60 2.98
CA ASN A 211 -11.78 -14.88 3.24
C ASN A 211 -12.00 -16.36 3.58
N THR A 212 -11.30 -17.27 2.90
CA THR A 212 -11.38 -18.71 3.16
C THR A 212 -10.29 -19.21 4.12
N GLN A 213 -9.31 -18.34 4.41
CA GLN A 213 -8.12 -18.65 5.22
C GLN A 213 -7.33 -19.87 4.72
N ALA A 214 -7.32 -20.08 3.41
CA ALA A 214 -6.71 -21.24 2.79
C ALA A 214 -5.74 -20.85 1.66
N TRP A 215 -4.70 -21.67 1.50
CA TRP A 215 -3.81 -21.63 0.35
C TRP A 215 -4.43 -22.37 -0.84
N SER A 216 -4.20 -21.85 -2.06
CA SER A 216 -4.54 -22.53 -3.30
C SER A 216 -3.72 -23.80 -3.52
N GLY A 217 -4.06 -24.54 -4.58
CA GLY A 217 -3.14 -25.51 -5.17
C GLY A 217 -1.87 -24.82 -5.71
N GLN A 218 -0.81 -25.61 -5.85
CA GLN A 218 0.47 -25.18 -6.42
C GLN A 218 0.34 -24.98 -7.94
N VAL A 219 0.96 -23.92 -8.44
CA VAL A 219 1.00 -23.60 -9.87
C VAL A 219 2.44 -23.36 -10.30
N THR A 220 2.80 -23.85 -11.49
CA THR A 220 4.12 -23.62 -12.10
C THR A 220 4.11 -22.29 -12.85
N LEU A 221 5.07 -21.42 -12.54
CA LEU A 221 5.16 -20.05 -13.05
C LEU A 221 6.16 -19.92 -14.19
N THR A 222 7.26 -20.69 -14.15
CA THR A 222 8.23 -20.81 -15.25
C THR A 222 8.41 -22.27 -15.61
N ASN A 223 8.66 -22.55 -16.89
CA ASN A 223 8.79 -23.92 -17.39
C ASN A 223 9.80 -23.96 -18.53
N THR A 224 11.06 -23.69 -18.19
CA THR A 224 12.18 -23.74 -19.14
C THR A 224 13.17 -24.81 -18.72
N SER A 225 14.10 -25.17 -19.62
CA SER A 225 15.21 -26.07 -19.28
C SER A 225 16.28 -25.41 -18.41
N ASN A 226 16.25 -24.08 -18.31
CA ASN A 226 17.23 -23.30 -17.59
C ASN A 226 16.78 -23.09 -16.14
N PRO A 227 17.70 -23.22 -15.16
CA PRO A 227 17.40 -22.95 -13.76
C PRO A 227 16.88 -21.52 -13.53
N ASP A 228 15.75 -21.41 -12.85
CA ASP A 228 15.18 -20.14 -12.39
C ASP A 228 15.21 -20.05 -10.86
N ILE A 229 15.81 -18.98 -10.31
CA ILE A 229 16.00 -18.77 -8.86
C ILE A 229 15.72 -17.32 -8.42
N HIS A 230 15.69 -17.09 -7.10
CA HIS A 230 15.51 -15.78 -6.46
C HIS A 230 14.34 -14.95 -7.04
N PRO A 231 13.10 -15.46 -7.00
CA PRO A 231 11.95 -14.70 -7.44
C PRO A 231 11.71 -13.48 -6.53
N ALA A 232 11.23 -12.39 -7.13
CA ALA A 232 10.76 -11.21 -6.42
C ALA A 232 9.41 -10.78 -7.00
N ILE A 233 8.40 -10.68 -6.15
CA ILE A 233 7.04 -10.31 -6.55
C ILE A 233 6.60 -9.03 -5.82
N THR A 234 6.02 -8.10 -6.57
CA THR A 234 5.41 -6.88 -6.03
C THR A 234 4.17 -6.51 -6.84
N GLN A 235 3.42 -5.52 -6.36
CA GLN A 235 2.29 -4.95 -7.09
C GLN A 235 2.36 -3.44 -7.08
N ASP A 236 2.09 -2.84 -8.24
CA ASP A 236 2.07 -1.38 -8.38
C ASP A 236 0.69 -0.77 -8.03
N GLN A 237 0.61 0.55 -8.13
CA GLN A 237 -0.60 1.35 -7.89
C GLN A 237 -1.73 1.04 -8.88
N ASN A 238 -1.41 0.51 -10.06
CA ASN A 238 -2.37 0.04 -11.06
C ASN A 238 -2.78 -1.41 -10.87
N SER A 239 -2.47 -2.01 -9.72
CA SER A 239 -2.67 -3.44 -9.48
C SER A 239 -1.94 -4.35 -10.47
N THR A 240 -0.98 -3.84 -11.23
CA THR A 240 -0.10 -4.64 -12.08
C THR A 240 0.88 -5.37 -11.18
N MET A 241 0.91 -6.69 -11.32
CA MET A 241 1.82 -7.57 -10.61
C MET A 241 3.11 -7.65 -11.40
N TRP A 242 4.25 -7.42 -10.75
CA TRP A 242 5.57 -7.48 -11.35
C TRP A 242 6.34 -8.63 -10.72
N LEU A 243 6.82 -9.55 -11.55
CA LEU A 243 7.68 -10.67 -11.15
C LEU A 243 9.05 -10.48 -11.80
N ALA A 244 10.11 -10.50 -10.99
CA ALA A 244 11.49 -10.62 -11.45
C ALA A 244 12.13 -11.91 -10.90
N TRP A 245 13.12 -12.46 -11.59
CA TRP A 245 13.88 -13.63 -11.14
C TRP A 245 15.24 -13.71 -11.84
N SER A 246 16.12 -14.59 -11.36
CA SER A 246 17.42 -14.86 -11.98
C SER A 246 17.33 -16.16 -12.78
N ARG A 247 17.86 -16.19 -14.01
CA ARG A 247 17.90 -17.39 -14.84
C ARG A 247 19.32 -17.68 -15.30
N GLU A 248 19.74 -18.94 -15.19
CA GLU A 248 21.02 -19.39 -15.72
C GLU A 248 20.94 -19.56 -17.24
N LEU A 249 21.89 -18.98 -17.97
CA LEU A 249 21.99 -19.06 -19.42
C LEU A 249 23.39 -19.56 -19.80
N SER A 250 23.49 -20.31 -20.90
CA SER A 250 24.81 -20.66 -21.46
C SER A 250 25.38 -19.49 -22.25
N CYS A 251 26.63 -19.11 -21.95
CA CYS A 251 27.46 -18.18 -22.73
C CYS A 251 28.38 -18.91 -23.74
N GLY A 252 28.18 -20.22 -23.94
CA GLY A 252 28.93 -21.06 -24.87
C GLY A 252 29.93 -22.02 -24.19
N GLY A 253 30.09 -23.21 -24.75
CA GLY A 253 30.96 -24.24 -24.17
C GLY A 253 30.49 -24.67 -22.76
N THR A 254 31.36 -24.50 -21.76
CA THR A 254 31.06 -24.75 -20.34
C THR A 254 30.79 -23.46 -19.55
N CYS A 255 30.66 -22.32 -20.24
CA CYS A 255 30.37 -21.02 -19.63
C CYS A 255 28.87 -20.91 -19.34
N PHE A 256 28.54 -20.48 -18.13
CA PHE A 256 27.20 -20.10 -17.70
C PHE A 256 27.23 -18.70 -17.08
N GLN A 257 26.11 -18.00 -17.19
CA GLN A 257 25.88 -16.69 -16.61
C GLN A 257 24.48 -16.64 -16.01
N TRP A 258 24.25 -15.77 -15.03
CA TRP A 258 22.92 -15.46 -14.54
C TRP A 258 22.43 -14.13 -15.11
N ASP A 259 21.23 -14.11 -15.66
CA ASP A 259 20.59 -12.87 -16.10
C ASP A 259 19.30 -12.65 -15.29
N VAL A 260 18.95 -11.38 -15.05
CA VAL A 260 17.65 -11.05 -14.43
C VAL A 260 16.59 -11.01 -15.51
N PHE A 261 15.49 -11.74 -15.29
CA PHE A 261 14.30 -11.72 -16.13
C PHE A 261 13.14 -11.05 -15.41
N TYR A 262 12.17 -10.55 -16.17
CA TYR A 262 10.88 -10.12 -15.62
C TYR A 262 9.70 -10.44 -16.55
N LYS A 263 8.52 -10.48 -15.94
CA LYS A 263 7.21 -10.44 -16.60
C LYS A 263 6.18 -9.81 -15.68
N TYR A 264 5.05 -9.39 -16.23
CA TYR A 264 4.01 -8.73 -15.44
C TYR A 264 2.61 -9.20 -15.81
N SER A 265 1.67 -8.99 -14.89
CA SER A 265 0.26 -9.34 -15.06
C SER A 265 -0.62 -8.16 -14.67
N THR A 266 -1.51 -7.76 -15.58
CA THR A 266 -2.49 -6.68 -15.36
C THR A 266 -3.88 -7.21 -14.97
N ASN A 267 -4.03 -8.54 -14.80
CA ASN A 267 -5.31 -9.20 -14.53
C ASN A 267 -5.23 -10.14 -13.31
N GLY A 268 -4.49 -9.73 -12.28
CA GLY A 268 -4.40 -10.45 -11.01
C GLY A 268 -3.75 -11.82 -11.11
N GLY A 269 -2.80 -12.00 -12.05
CA GLY A 269 -2.07 -13.24 -12.24
C GLY A 269 -2.79 -14.29 -13.09
N SER A 270 -3.92 -13.95 -13.71
CA SER A 270 -4.67 -14.85 -14.60
C SER A 270 -3.91 -15.14 -15.91
N SER A 271 -3.18 -14.15 -16.41
CA SER A 271 -2.20 -14.31 -17.49
C SER A 271 -1.00 -13.38 -17.26
N TRP A 272 0.14 -13.74 -17.84
CA TRP A 272 1.38 -12.97 -17.75
C TRP A 272 1.86 -12.58 -19.15
N THR A 273 2.58 -11.47 -19.25
CA THR A 273 3.30 -11.10 -20.48
C THR A 273 4.41 -12.08 -20.80
N ALA A 274 4.95 -11.98 -22.02
CA ALA A 274 6.14 -12.73 -22.40
C ALA A 274 7.33 -12.35 -21.51
N GLU A 275 8.20 -13.34 -21.26
CA GLU A 275 9.39 -13.15 -20.43
C GLU A 275 10.39 -12.23 -21.13
N THR A 276 10.92 -11.26 -20.40
CA THR A 276 11.93 -10.33 -20.90
C THR A 276 13.24 -10.56 -20.14
N ASN A 277 14.33 -10.80 -20.88
CA ASN A 277 15.68 -10.76 -20.31
C ASN A 277 16.08 -9.29 -20.09
N PHE A 278 16.20 -8.87 -18.84
CA PHE A 278 16.43 -7.47 -18.46
C PHE A 278 17.90 -7.07 -18.58
N THR A 279 18.82 -7.82 -17.96
CA THR A 279 20.24 -7.47 -17.99
C THR A 279 20.89 -7.86 -19.32
N ASN A 280 20.44 -8.97 -19.91
CA ASN A 280 20.71 -9.37 -21.28
C ASN A 280 22.19 -9.27 -21.67
N ASP A 281 23.01 -10.10 -21.04
CA ASP A 281 24.43 -10.18 -21.36
C ASP A 281 24.71 -11.16 -22.52
N ALA A 282 23.74 -11.36 -23.44
CA ALA A 282 23.80 -12.36 -24.50
C ALA A 282 24.94 -12.19 -25.53
N ALA A 283 25.57 -11.00 -25.58
CA ALA A 283 26.74 -10.76 -26.41
C ALA A 283 28.04 -11.29 -25.79
N CYS A 284 28.02 -11.68 -24.50
CA CYS A 284 29.16 -12.21 -23.80
C CYS A 284 29.41 -13.69 -24.12
N THR A 285 30.68 -14.05 -24.34
CA THR A 285 31.09 -15.41 -24.72
C THR A 285 32.15 -16.03 -23.77
N SER A 286 32.62 -15.26 -22.79
CA SER A 286 33.57 -15.71 -21.75
C SER A 286 33.62 -14.68 -20.61
N ASN A 287 33.71 -15.14 -19.35
CA ASN A 287 33.76 -14.29 -18.14
C ASN A 287 32.56 -13.31 -18.07
N CYS A 288 31.37 -13.85 -18.29
CA CYS A 288 30.15 -13.06 -18.30
C CYS A 288 29.77 -12.65 -16.89
N ALA A 289 29.14 -11.48 -16.78
CA ALA A 289 28.64 -11.03 -15.50
C ALA A 289 27.50 -11.94 -15.06
N ASP A 290 27.45 -12.20 -13.77
CA ASP A 290 26.30 -12.81 -13.13
C ASP A 290 25.43 -11.68 -12.59
N ASP A 291 24.14 -11.71 -12.88
CA ASP A 291 23.11 -10.81 -12.36
C ASP A 291 22.03 -11.65 -11.65
N MET A 292 21.93 -11.52 -10.33
CA MET A 292 21.04 -12.36 -9.53
C MET A 292 20.48 -11.67 -8.28
N MET A 293 19.65 -12.39 -7.53
CA MET A 293 19.08 -11.95 -6.24
C MET A 293 18.27 -10.65 -6.39
N SER A 294 17.34 -10.66 -7.35
CA SER A 294 16.55 -9.48 -7.64
C SER A 294 15.60 -9.09 -6.49
N ASN A 295 15.34 -7.80 -6.32
CA ASN A 295 14.30 -7.28 -5.45
C ASN A 295 13.60 -6.11 -6.13
N ASN A 296 12.27 -6.18 -6.26
CA ASN A 296 11.49 -5.15 -6.92
C ASN A 296 10.45 -4.51 -5.99
N VAL A 297 10.31 -3.19 -6.10
CA VAL A 297 9.35 -2.41 -5.29
C VAL A 297 8.86 -1.20 -6.08
N GLN A 298 7.58 -0.86 -5.96
CA GLN A 298 7.11 0.46 -6.38
C GLN A 298 7.33 1.47 -5.27
N LEU A 299 7.96 2.60 -5.60
CA LEU A 299 8.10 3.72 -4.68
C LEU A 299 7.02 4.79 -4.93
N LYS A 300 6.84 5.71 -3.98
CA LYS A 300 5.85 6.81 -4.03
C LYS A 300 6.01 7.75 -5.22
N ASP A 301 7.16 7.74 -5.89
CA ASP A 301 7.38 8.48 -7.15
C ASP A 301 6.72 7.79 -8.37
N GLY A 302 5.99 6.70 -8.14
CA GLY A 302 5.25 5.93 -9.13
C GLY A 302 6.11 4.93 -9.90
N ARG A 303 7.43 4.95 -9.74
CA ARG A 303 8.33 4.05 -10.48
C ARG A 303 8.45 2.71 -9.78
N ILE A 304 8.57 1.66 -10.59
CA ILE A 304 9.10 0.37 -10.16
C ILE A 304 10.61 0.44 -10.19
N TYR A 305 11.25 0.17 -9.05
CA TYR A 305 12.69 -0.03 -8.95
C TYR A 305 12.99 -1.52 -8.86
N LEU A 306 14.03 -1.95 -9.57
CA LEU A 306 14.57 -3.29 -9.56
C LEU A 306 16.03 -3.21 -9.09
N PHE A 307 16.33 -3.84 -7.97
CA PHE A 307 17.69 -3.99 -7.44
C PHE A 307 18.17 -5.41 -7.69
N TRP A 308 19.46 -5.60 -7.96
CA TRP A 308 20.07 -6.92 -8.14
C TRP A 308 21.56 -6.87 -7.76
N ALA A 309 22.14 -8.03 -7.45
CA ALA A 309 23.57 -8.21 -7.25
C ALA A 309 24.23 -8.57 -8.58
N SER A 310 25.39 -7.99 -8.88
CA SER A 310 26.09 -8.22 -10.14
C SER A 310 27.61 -8.25 -10.01
N THR A 311 28.27 -9.12 -10.79
CA THR A 311 29.74 -9.13 -10.96
C THR A 311 30.24 -8.26 -12.11
N ARG A 312 29.37 -7.44 -12.72
CA ARG A 312 29.73 -6.56 -13.86
C ARG A 312 30.68 -5.43 -13.53
N ASP A 313 31.06 -5.27 -12.26
CA ASP A 313 32.12 -4.34 -11.88
C ASP A 313 33.42 -4.66 -12.67
N PRO A 314 34.19 -3.65 -13.13
CA PRO A 314 35.42 -3.90 -13.90
C PRO A 314 36.48 -4.73 -13.17
N GLN A 315 36.42 -4.83 -11.85
CA GLN A 315 37.29 -5.66 -11.01
C GLN A 315 36.62 -6.97 -10.59
N SER A 316 35.41 -7.25 -11.11
CA SER A 316 34.60 -8.44 -10.87
C SER A 316 34.18 -8.64 -9.41
N TYR A 317 34.07 -7.55 -8.65
CA TYR A 317 33.43 -7.57 -7.34
C TYR A 317 31.91 -7.68 -7.46
N TRP A 318 31.29 -8.30 -6.46
CA TRP A 318 29.84 -8.33 -6.36
C TRP A 318 29.36 -7.00 -5.81
N ASP A 319 28.60 -6.28 -6.62
CA ASP A 319 27.99 -5.00 -6.26
C ASP A 319 26.47 -5.03 -6.46
N ILE A 320 25.75 -4.22 -5.70
CA ILE A 320 24.33 -4.00 -5.89
C ILE A 320 24.13 -2.91 -6.95
N TYR A 321 23.32 -3.22 -7.95
CA TYR A 321 22.84 -2.32 -8.99
C TYR A 321 21.34 -2.07 -8.82
N TYR A 322 20.85 -0.97 -9.37
CA TYR A 322 19.42 -0.78 -9.54
C TYR A 322 19.11 -0.04 -10.84
N ALA A 323 17.89 -0.26 -11.32
CA ALA A 323 17.28 0.45 -12.42
C ALA A 323 15.83 0.76 -12.05
N SER A 324 15.22 1.70 -12.77
CA SER A 324 13.81 2.01 -12.57
C SER A 324 13.09 2.24 -13.90
N THR A 325 11.78 2.03 -13.84
CA THR A 325 10.87 2.42 -14.91
C THR A 325 10.65 3.93 -14.93
N VAL A 326 9.98 4.44 -15.96
CA VAL A 326 9.27 5.71 -15.84
C VAL A 326 8.14 5.58 -14.80
N PRO A 327 7.65 6.69 -14.20
CA PRO A 327 6.49 6.62 -13.30
C PRO A 327 5.36 5.86 -13.99
N GLN A 328 4.82 4.85 -13.32
CA GLN A 328 3.76 4.05 -13.90
C GLN A 328 2.49 4.91 -13.99
N PRO A 329 1.92 5.08 -15.19
CA PRO A 329 0.63 5.73 -15.43
C PRO A 329 -0.44 5.27 -14.43
N PHE A 330 -0.98 6.12 -13.55
CA PHE A 330 -2.08 5.70 -12.66
C PHE A 330 -3.13 6.79 -12.47
N HIS A 331 -4.39 6.35 -12.37
CA HIS A 331 -5.58 7.18 -12.23
C HIS A 331 -6.14 7.01 -10.82
N ASN A 332 -6.38 8.12 -10.10
CA ASN A 332 -6.99 8.09 -8.76
C ASN A 332 -7.60 9.47 -8.42
N VAL A 333 -8.92 9.56 -8.42
CA VAL A 333 -9.69 10.74 -8.03
C VAL A 333 -10.53 10.46 -6.79
N ALA A 334 -10.20 11.12 -5.69
CA ALA A 334 -10.81 10.87 -4.40
C ALA A 334 -11.66 12.04 -3.93
N VAL A 335 -12.72 11.74 -3.17
CA VAL A 335 -13.38 12.70 -2.29
C VAL A 335 -12.66 12.68 -0.94
N THR A 336 -11.87 13.71 -0.66
CA THR A 336 -11.00 13.75 0.52
C THR A 336 -11.61 14.48 1.71
N ALA A 337 -12.64 15.30 1.49
CA ALA A 337 -13.45 15.87 2.57
C ALA A 337 -14.87 16.19 2.10
N LEU A 338 -15.82 16.07 3.02
CA LEU A 338 -17.21 16.50 2.82
C LEU A 338 -17.72 17.13 4.12
N VAL A 339 -17.92 18.45 4.10
CA VAL A 339 -18.41 19.22 5.26
C VAL A 339 -19.72 19.87 4.90
N VAL A 340 -20.75 19.63 5.71
CA VAL A 340 -22.11 20.12 5.49
C VAL A 340 -22.55 20.93 6.70
N ALA A 341 -22.96 22.19 6.49
CA ALA A 341 -23.43 23.05 7.56
C ALA A 341 -24.41 24.15 7.04
N PRO A 342 -25.41 24.54 7.84
CA PRO A 342 -25.80 23.94 9.12
C PRO A 342 -26.44 22.54 8.94
N SER A 343 -26.47 21.73 10.00
CA SER A 343 -27.08 20.39 9.99
C SER A 343 -28.59 20.39 10.25
N ILE A 344 -29.14 21.55 10.60
CA ILE A 344 -30.56 21.78 10.83
C ILE A 344 -30.95 23.00 10.03
N ILE A 345 -31.95 22.86 9.17
CA ILE A 345 -32.56 23.95 8.42
C ILE A 345 -34.08 23.78 8.41
N ARG A 346 -34.79 24.86 8.09
CA ARG A 346 -36.18 24.81 7.63
C ARG A 346 -36.21 24.72 6.11
N LEU A 347 -37.35 24.31 5.54
CA LEU A 347 -37.58 24.38 4.10
C LEU A 347 -37.25 25.78 3.56
N GLY A 348 -36.40 25.83 2.53
CA GLY A 348 -35.89 27.07 1.93
C GLY A 348 -34.60 27.61 2.56
N GLY A 349 -34.17 27.09 3.72
CA GLY A 349 -32.90 27.44 4.34
C GLY A 349 -31.69 26.98 3.52
N ILE A 350 -30.60 27.73 3.57
CA ILE A 350 -29.38 27.43 2.80
C ILE A 350 -28.41 26.57 3.63
N VAL A 351 -28.10 25.39 3.10
CA VAL A 351 -27.00 24.53 3.54
C VAL A 351 -25.79 24.78 2.64
N THR A 352 -24.64 25.03 3.25
CA THR A 352 -23.35 25.05 2.57
C THR A 352 -22.72 23.66 2.64
N ILE A 353 -22.48 23.07 1.47
CA ILE A 353 -21.79 21.80 1.30
C ILE A 353 -20.41 22.10 0.71
N ASN A 354 -19.36 21.80 1.45
CA ASN A 354 -17.99 21.92 1.00
C ASN A 354 -17.43 20.53 0.69
N VAL A 355 -17.24 20.23 -0.58
CA VAL A 355 -16.58 19.00 -1.04
C VAL A 355 -15.13 19.32 -1.37
N THR A 356 -14.17 18.57 -0.84
CA THR A 356 -12.79 18.59 -1.33
C THR A 356 -12.57 17.33 -2.13
N VAL A 357 -12.13 17.51 -3.38
CA VAL A 357 -11.71 16.41 -4.26
C VAL A 357 -10.21 16.56 -4.54
N THR A 358 -9.53 15.43 -4.70
CA THR A 358 -8.09 15.38 -4.98
C THR A 358 -7.84 14.37 -6.08
N ASP A 359 -7.03 14.73 -7.06
CA ASP A 359 -6.44 13.80 -8.00
C ASP A 359 -5.09 13.34 -7.46
N PHE A 360 -5.03 12.10 -6.96
CA PHE A 360 -3.79 11.47 -6.52
C PHE A 360 -3.01 10.82 -7.66
N GLY A 361 -3.59 10.77 -8.87
CA GLY A 361 -3.03 10.16 -10.08
C GLY A 361 -1.82 10.90 -10.68
N THR A 362 -1.31 10.34 -11.78
CA THR A 362 -0.23 10.94 -12.59
C THR A 362 -0.70 11.56 -13.89
N PHE A 363 -2.01 11.52 -14.18
CA PHE A 363 -2.62 12.19 -15.33
C PHE A 363 -3.55 13.30 -14.86
N PRO A 364 -3.78 14.33 -15.69
CA PRO A 364 -4.91 15.21 -15.49
C PRO A 364 -6.21 14.44 -15.71
N GLU A 365 -7.07 14.42 -14.70
CA GLU A 365 -8.36 13.76 -14.75
C GLU A 365 -9.51 14.73 -15.05
N SER A 366 -10.54 14.23 -15.73
CA SER A 366 -11.80 14.94 -15.91
C SER A 366 -12.97 14.03 -15.59
N PHE A 367 -13.83 14.47 -14.68
CA PHE A 367 -14.85 13.61 -14.08
C PHE A 367 -16.07 14.41 -13.62
N PHE A 368 -17.16 13.70 -13.38
CA PHE A 368 -18.36 14.28 -12.76
C PHE A 368 -18.34 14.05 -11.25
N LEU A 369 -18.54 15.12 -10.48
CA LEU A 369 -18.88 15.06 -9.07
C LEU A 369 -20.40 15.05 -8.93
N PHE A 370 -20.93 14.01 -8.28
CA PHE A 370 -22.31 13.91 -7.85
C PHE A 370 -22.41 14.21 -6.36
N VAL A 371 -23.25 15.16 -5.99
CA VAL A 371 -23.65 15.34 -4.58
C VAL A 371 -25.13 15.04 -4.50
N THR A 372 -25.49 14.11 -3.62
CA THR A 372 -26.86 13.62 -3.46
C THR A 372 -27.33 13.76 -2.03
N ALA A 373 -28.62 14.05 -1.86
CA ALA A 373 -29.33 13.89 -0.60
C ALA A 373 -30.21 12.63 -0.69
N THR A 374 -30.12 11.77 0.32
CA THR A 374 -30.88 10.52 0.37
C THR A 374 -31.63 10.41 1.70
N ASN A 375 -32.94 10.20 1.62
CA ASN A 375 -33.76 9.70 2.72
C ASN A 375 -34.27 8.29 2.32
N ILE A 376 -35.45 8.21 1.70
CA ILE A 376 -35.97 6.98 1.07
C ILE A 376 -35.46 6.89 -0.38
N THR A 377 -35.60 7.98 -1.14
CA THR A 377 -35.08 8.12 -2.49
C THR A 377 -33.83 8.99 -2.49
N SER A 378 -32.95 8.77 -3.47
CA SER A 378 -31.76 9.58 -3.67
C SER A 378 -32.05 10.67 -4.71
N THR A 379 -31.73 11.92 -4.36
CA THR A 379 -31.91 13.08 -5.24
C THR A 379 -30.58 13.79 -5.44
N ASN A 380 -30.25 14.15 -6.68
CA ASN A 380 -29.06 14.94 -6.98
C ASN A 380 -29.25 16.38 -6.51
N ILE A 381 -28.38 16.85 -5.62
CA ILE A 381 -28.23 18.27 -5.27
C ILE A 381 -27.49 18.99 -6.38
N VAL A 382 -26.35 18.43 -6.80
CA VAL A 382 -25.55 18.97 -7.90
C VAL A 382 -24.84 17.84 -8.65
N VAL A 383 -24.68 18.05 -9.96
CA VAL A 383 -23.78 17.29 -10.81
C VAL A 383 -22.84 18.29 -11.47
N GLN A 384 -21.55 18.19 -11.19
CA GLN A 384 -20.57 19.15 -11.68
C GLN A 384 -19.46 18.44 -12.45
N TYR A 385 -19.17 18.91 -13.66
CA TYR A 385 -18.00 18.45 -14.42
C TYR A 385 -16.76 19.21 -13.96
N LEU A 386 -15.73 18.47 -13.55
CA LEU A 386 -14.48 19.01 -13.01
C LEU A 386 -13.30 18.46 -13.83
N SER A 387 -12.22 19.23 -13.84
CA SER A 387 -10.92 18.76 -14.32
C SER A 387 -9.84 19.20 -13.36
N LEU A 388 -9.01 18.25 -12.95
CA LEU A 388 -7.88 18.44 -12.04
C LEU A 388 -6.59 18.06 -12.78
N ALA A 389 -5.51 18.80 -12.53
CA ALA A 389 -4.18 18.33 -12.87
C ALA A 389 -3.74 17.22 -11.90
N ALA A 390 -2.83 16.35 -12.34
CA ALA A 390 -2.21 15.33 -11.50
C ALA A 390 -1.68 15.93 -10.18
N GLY A 391 -2.07 15.35 -9.05
CA GLY A 391 -1.69 15.82 -7.70
C GLY A 391 -2.48 17.02 -7.18
N GLN A 392 -3.42 17.58 -7.95
CA GLN A 392 -4.17 18.78 -7.54
C GLN A 392 -5.27 18.43 -6.53
N SER A 393 -5.52 19.34 -5.58
CA SER A 393 -6.73 19.36 -4.76
C SER A 393 -7.59 20.56 -5.09
N MET A 394 -8.90 20.37 -5.11
CA MET A 394 -9.89 21.43 -5.34
C MET A 394 -11.00 21.35 -4.30
N LYS A 395 -11.37 22.50 -3.73
CA LYS A 395 -12.51 22.64 -2.83
C LYS A 395 -13.68 23.28 -3.57
N ILE A 396 -14.83 22.62 -3.55
CA ILE A 396 -16.06 23.00 -4.22
C ILE A 396 -17.10 23.39 -3.16
N PRO A 397 -17.40 24.70 -3.01
CA PRO A 397 -18.50 25.16 -2.19
C PRO A 397 -19.82 25.10 -2.97
N ILE A 398 -20.84 24.48 -2.39
CA ILE A 398 -22.19 24.35 -2.95
C ILE A 398 -23.17 24.95 -1.95
N ALA A 399 -23.95 25.94 -2.38
CA ALA A 399 -25.07 26.45 -1.62
C ALA A 399 -26.35 25.74 -2.10
N TRP A 400 -27.03 25.04 -1.19
CA TRP A 400 -28.24 24.28 -1.50
C TRP A 400 -29.36 24.67 -0.54
N ASN A 401 -30.55 24.96 -1.08
CA ASN A 401 -31.69 25.50 -0.33
C ASN A 401 -32.67 24.43 0.20
N GLY A 402 -32.27 23.15 0.24
CA GLY A 402 -33.15 22.04 0.64
C GLY A 402 -34.17 21.59 -0.43
N SER A 403 -34.43 22.40 -1.45
CA SER A 403 -35.47 22.14 -2.46
C SER A 403 -35.00 21.16 -3.55
N PRO A 404 -35.89 20.35 -4.17
CA PRO A 404 -37.33 20.21 -3.89
C PRO A 404 -37.64 19.11 -2.85
N LEU A 405 -36.76 18.90 -1.87
CA LEU A 405 -36.96 17.82 -0.90
C LEU A 405 -38.00 18.23 0.17
N PRO A 406 -38.90 17.30 0.56
CA PRO A 406 -39.79 17.54 1.69
C PRO A 406 -39.01 17.60 3.01
N ALA A 407 -39.69 18.01 4.07
CA ALA A 407 -39.15 17.88 5.43
C ALA A 407 -38.75 16.41 5.72
N GLY A 408 -37.75 16.25 6.57
CA GLY A 408 -37.22 14.97 7.01
C GLY A 408 -35.70 14.95 7.20
N GLU A 409 -35.20 13.76 7.55
CA GLU A 409 -33.77 13.51 7.76
C GLU A 409 -33.10 13.03 6.46
N TYR A 410 -31.97 13.64 6.08
CA TYR A 410 -31.25 13.32 4.85
C TYR A 410 -29.78 13.02 5.11
N VAL A 411 -29.28 12.00 4.41
CA VAL A 411 -27.85 11.70 4.31
C VAL A 411 -27.29 12.38 3.06
N ILE A 412 -26.29 13.24 3.23
CA ILE A 412 -25.57 13.85 2.11
C ILE A 412 -24.38 12.98 1.73
N LYS A 413 -24.24 12.68 0.44
CA LYS A 413 -23.16 11.87 -0.11
C LYS A 413 -22.55 12.59 -1.30
N ALA A 414 -21.23 12.65 -1.33
CA ALA A 414 -20.45 13.03 -2.51
C ALA A 414 -19.88 11.78 -3.16
N ASN A 415 -19.96 11.69 -4.49
CA ASN A 415 -19.46 10.56 -5.26
C ASN A 415 -18.86 11.04 -6.59
N ILE A 416 -17.69 10.48 -6.91
CA ILE A 416 -17.06 10.55 -8.22
C ILE A 416 -17.20 9.15 -8.84
N PRO A 417 -17.82 8.97 -10.01
CA PRO A 417 -17.76 7.69 -10.71
C PRO A 417 -16.32 7.36 -11.05
N ALA A 418 -15.98 6.07 -11.09
CA ALA A 418 -14.63 5.65 -11.46
C ALA A 418 -14.26 6.23 -12.83
N VAL A 419 -13.14 6.95 -12.90
CA VAL A 419 -12.59 7.39 -14.20
C VAL A 419 -12.04 6.18 -14.95
N ASN A 420 -11.86 6.32 -16.26
CA ASN A 420 -11.40 5.20 -17.07
C ASN A 420 -10.04 4.70 -16.54
N SER A 421 -9.93 3.39 -16.33
CA SER A 421 -8.72 2.74 -15.79
C SER A 421 -8.35 3.13 -14.35
N GLU A 422 -9.25 3.79 -13.61
CA GLU A 422 -9.12 3.94 -12.16
C GLU A 422 -9.47 2.64 -11.45
N ILE A 423 -8.54 2.18 -10.61
CA ILE A 423 -8.67 0.92 -9.88
C ILE A 423 -8.92 1.17 -8.39
N VAL A 424 -8.38 2.26 -7.86
CA VAL A 424 -8.64 2.69 -6.48
C VAL A 424 -9.89 3.56 -6.52
N THR A 425 -11.05 2.94 -6.27
CA THR A 425 -12.35 3.65 -6.33
C THR A 425 -13.05 3.75 -4.98
N GLY A 426 -12.41 3.25 -3.91
CA GLY A 426 -12.99 3.14 -2.57
C GLY A 426 -13.07 4.50 -1.85
N ASP A 427 -12.23 5.44 -2.25
CA ASP A 427 -12.12 6.82 -1.80
C ASP A 427 -12.87 7.81 -2.71
N ASN A 428 -13.50 7.34 -3.79
CA ASN A 428 -14.30 8.17 -4.68
C ASN A 428 -15.65 8.58 -4.05
N SER A 429 -15.94 8.12 -2.84
CA SER A 429 -17.20 8.39 -2.18
C SER A 429 -17.02 8.74 -0.72
N MET A 430 -17.71 9.78 -0.28
CA MET A 430 -17.77 10.17 1.13
C MET A 430 -19.20 10.51 1.53
N THR A 431 -19.57 10.12 2.75
CA THR A 431 -20.88 10.38 3.34
C THR A 431 -20.73 11.32 4.53
N ALA A 432 -21.51 12.39 4.55
CA ALA A 432 -21.55 13.35 5.65
C ALA A 432 -22.46 12.86 6.79
N PRO A 433 -22.38 13.48 7.97
CA PRO A 433 -23.43 13.38 8.97
C PRO A 433 -24.79 13.74 8.39
N ARG A 434 -25.85 13.24 9.04
CA ARG A 434 -27.23 13.54 8.64
C ARG A 434 -27.56 15.00 8.89
N ILE A 435 -28.42 15.53 8.02
CA ILE A 435 -29.06 16.83 8.21
C ILE A 435 -30.56 16.64 8.41
N HIS A 436 -31.19 17.56 9.12
CA HIS A 436 -32.65 17.63 9.23
C HIS A 436 -33.17 18.88 8.51
N ILE A 437 -34.19 18.66 7.68
CA ILE A 437 -34.99 19.71 7.07
C ILE A 437 -36.34 19.71 7.77
N TYR A 438 -36.66 20.77 8.50
CA TYR A 438 -37.93 20.91 9.20
C TYR A 438 -38.96 21.67 8.37
N PRO A 439 -40.27 21.45 8.59
CA PRO A 439 -41.32 22.32 8.06
C PRO A 439 -41.03 23.79 8.39
N THR A 440 -41.46 24.73 7.54
CA THR A 440 -41.18 26.15 7.77
C THR A 440 -41.85 26.65 9.06
N GLY A 441 -43.04 26.15 9.37
CA GLY A 441 -43.78 26.48 10.59
C GLY A 441 -43.30 25.83 11.89
N ASP A 442 -42.33 24.89 11.84
CA ASP A 442 -41.81 24.22 13.05
C ASP A 442 -40.78 25.12 13.75
N VAL A 443 -41.20 25.68 14.90
CA VAL A 443 -40.47 26.68 15.66
C VAL A 443 -39.53 26.03 16.67
N ASN A 444 -39.92 24.88 17.23
CA ASN A 444 -39.16 24.17 18.26
C ASN A 444 -38.27 23.04 17.72
N TYR A 445 -38.35 22.73 16.43
CA TYR A 445 -37.62 21.67 15.73
C TYR A 445 -37.96 20.26 16.26
N ASP A 446 -39.22 20.02 16.64
CA ASP A 446 -39.69 18.71 17.11
C ASP A 446 -40.22 17.81 15.98
N GLY A 447 -40.28 18.32 14.74
CA GLY A 447 -40.73 17.62 13.55
C GLY A 447 -42.21 17.80 13.25
N GLN A 448 -42.96 18.56 14.05
CA GLN A 448 -44.40 18.73 13.90
C GLN A 448 -44.81 20.20 14.02
N THR A 449 -45.36 20.79 12.96
CA THR A 449 -45.96 22.13 13.06
C THR A 449 -47.33 22.05 13.72
N ASN A 450 -47.43 22.45 14.98
CA ASN A 450 -48.64 22.31 15.79
C ASN A 450 -48.88 23.53 16.71
N ILE A 451 -49.81 23.39 17.66
CA ILE A 451 -50.22 24.49 18.55
C ILE A 451 -49.09 24.99 19.45
N VAL A 452 -48.08 24.15 19.71
CA VAL A 452 -46.89 24.52 20.48
C VAL A 452 -46.05 25.54 19.71
N ASP A 453 -45.91 25.40 18.39
CA ASP A 453 -45.18 26.37 17.56
C ASP A 453 -45.88 27.72 17.52
N LEU A 454 -47.20 27.70 17.31
CA LEU A 454 -48.03 28.91 17.39
C LEU A 454 -47.92 29.57 18.77
N ALA A 455 -47.88 28.78 19.85
CA ALA A 455 -47.71 29.32 21.20
C ALA A 455 -46.33 29.96 21.41
N ILE A 456 -45.27 29.41 20.81
CA ILE A 456 -43.93 30.02 20.86
C ILE A 456 -43.90 31.33 20.09
N ILE A 457 -44.53 31.41 18.91
CA ILE A 457 -44.66 32.67 18.16
C ILE A 457 -45.48 33.68 18.96
N ALA A 458 -46.62 33.28 19.52
CA ALA A 458 -47.47 34.15 20.33
C ALA A 458 -46.74 34.70 21.57
N ALA A 459 -45.86 33.92 22.18
CA ALA A 459 -45.04 34.35 23.33
C ALA A 459 -43.97 35.39 22.94
N ALA A 460 -43.49 35.38 21.70
CA ALA A 460 -42.52 36.32 21.15
C ALA A 460 -43.17 37.46 20.32
N TYR A 461 -44.49 37.46 20.17
CA TYR A 461 -45.21 38.36 19.27
C TYR A 461 -44.99 39.84 19.62
N ASN A 462 -44.86 40.68 18.59
CA ASN A 462 -44.59 42.11 18.68
C ASN A 462 -43.23 42.45 19.34
N THR A 463 -42.25 41.55 19.19
CA THR A 463 -40.85 41.81 19.53
C THR A 463 -39.99 41.91 18.26
N SER A 464 -38.78 42.46 18.40
CA SER A 464 -37.83 42.64 17.30
C SER A 464 -36.40 42.36 17.76
N VAL A 465 -35.49 42.16 16.80
CA VAL A 465 -34.07 41.87 17.07
C VAL A 465 -33.50 42.88 18.08
N GLY A 466 -32.99 42.37 19.20
CA GLY A 466 -32.40 43.16 20.29
C GLY A 466 -33.36 43.51 21.44
N GLN A 467 -34.66 43.24 21.30
CA GLN A 467 -35.63 43.38 22.39
C GLN A 467 -35.67 42.14 23.29
N GLN A 468 -35.90 42.36 24.59
CA GLN A 468 -36.08 41.26 25.54
C GLN A 468 -37.34 40.46 25.19
N GLY A 469 -37.20 39.13 25.05
CA GLY A 469 -38.29 38.24 24.65
C GLY A 469 -38.32 37.91 23.16
N TYR A 470 -37.47 38.55 22.35
CA TYR A 470 -37.30 38.17 20.94
C TYR A 470 -36.76 36.74 20.81
N ASN A 471 -37.43 35.94 19.99
CA ASN A 471 -37.01 34.59 19.65
C ASN A 471 -36.75 34.51 18.14
N ALA A 472 -35.48 34.39 17.76
CA ALA A 472 -35.08 34.29 16.36
C ALA A 472 -35.68 33.07 15.64
N ALA A 473 -36.06 32.02 16.36
CA ALA A 473 -36.75 30.88 15.75
C ALA A 473 -38.22 31.17 15.42
N ALA A 474 -38.83 32.17 16.06
CA ALA A 474 -40.22 32.60 15.84
C ALA A 474 -40.37 33.65 14.73
N ASP A 475 -39.28 34.33 14.34
CA ASP A 475 -39.20 35.16 13.13
C ASP A 475 -38.95 34.22 11.94
N LEU A 476 -40.02 33.74 11.31
CA LEU A 476 -40.00 32.74 10.25
C LEU A 476 -39.63 33.35 8.90
N ASN A 477 -39.95 34.63 8.67
CA ASN A 477 -39.62 35.32 7.41
C ASN A 477 -38.22 36.00 7.44
N GLY A 478 -37.62 36.13 8.62
CA GLY A 478 -36.28 36.69 8.83
C GLY A 478 -36.21 38.20 8.67
N ASP A 479 -37.34 38.92 8.79
CA ASP A 479 -37.39 40.38 8.63
C ASP A 479 -36.97 41.16 9.89
N GLY A 480 -36.68 40.44 10.98
CA GLY A 480 -36.23 40.97 12.25
C GLY A 480 -37.36 41.32 13.23
N HIS A 481 -38.60 41.00 12.88
CA HIS A 481 -39.79 41.19 13.70
C HIS A 481 -40.54 39.86 13.86
N VAL A 482 -41.15 39.63 15.03
CA VAL A 482 -42.10 38.52 15.21
C VAL A 482 -43.51 39.10 15.14
N ASP A 483 -44.21 38.92 14.02
CA ASP A 483 -45.50 39.55 13.75
C ASP A 483 -46.55 38.60 13.15
N LEU A 484 -47.61 39.18 12.56
CA LEU A 484 -48.71 38.41 11.95
C LEU A 484 -48.25 37.57 10.75
N GLN A 485 -47.17 37.95 10.08
CA GLN A 485 -46.61 37.22 8.95
C GLN A 485 -45.99 35.90 9.40
N ASP A 486 -45.29 35.88 10.53
CA ASP A 486 -44.74 34.64 11.10
C ASP A 486 -45.84 33.72 11.59
N LEU A 487 -46.84 34.30 12.26
CA LEU A 487 -48.02 33.54 12.69
C LEU A 487 -48.75 32.93 11.48
N ALA A 488 -48.90 33.69 10.39
CA ALA A 488 -49.50 33.20 9.16
C ALA A 488 -48.66 32.11 8.48
N ALA A 489 -47.33 32.24 8.48
CA ALA A 489 -46.41 31.23 7.93
C ALA A 489 -46.48 29.91 8.72
N CYS A 490 -46.52 29.96 10.06
CA CYS A 490 -46.72 28.77 10.88
C CYS A 490 -48.11 28.17 10.69
N ALA A 491 -49.16 28.99 10.62
CA ALA A 491 -50.53 28.53 10.39
C ALA A 491 -50.73 27.87 9.01
N TYR A 492 -49.99 28.34 7.99
CA TYR A 492 -50.00 27.74 6.66
C TYR A 492 -49.49 26.29 6.66
N ASP A 493 -48.46 26.01 7.46
CA ASP A 493 -47.88 24.68 7.62
C ASP A 493 -48.53 23.84 8.73
N PHE A 494 -49.60 24.32 9.38
CA PHE A 494 -50.19 23.67 10.54
C PHE A 494 -50.64 22.22 10.28
N ASN A 495 -50.35 21.33 11.23
CA ASN A 495 -50.48 19.87 11.15
C ASN A 495 -49.52 19.16 10.16
N HIS A 496 -48.49 19.82 9.63
CA HIS A 496 -47.41 19.11 8.94
C HIS A 496 -46.55 18.31 9.90
N VAL A 497 -46.15 17.12 9.45
CA VAL A 497 -45.21 16.22 10.14
C VAL A 497 -44.07 15.94 9.17
N GLY A 498 -42.84 16.19 9.61
CA GLY A 498 -41.59 15.99 8.84
C GLY A 498 -40.97 14.61 9.01
#